data_AF-A0AA91GP17-F1
#
_entry.id   AF-A0AA91GP17-F1
#
_cell.length_a   1.000
_cell.length_b   1.000
_cell.length_c   1.000
_cell.angle_alpha   90.00
_cell.angle_beta   90.00
_cell.angle_gamma   90.00
#
_symmetry.space_group_name_H-M   'P 1'
#
loop_
_entity.id
_entity.type
_entity.pdbx_description
1 polymer ?
#
loop_
_entity_poly.entity_id
_entity_poly.type
_entity_poly.pdbx_seq_one_letter_code
_entity_poly.pdbx_strand_id
1 'polypeptide(L)'
;MFALSRQSVSASFAACLCMLGVGWLQFPIMQKLPHTNKTASLEIQRTIDSEKVRLNLFKKMPSFGYNNMIANWVYLNFVQYFGDDEARAKTGYSLSPEYFEVILERDPRFIPAYLSLSTSTSMYAGMPERSIKLTEKALKSLSPWVPEKSYYVWRYKGIDELLFLGKSSMAQDSFEIAADWASQHTDQESKQAASVSQKTAEFLKKNPNSKLARIASWTMILNNQVDKTTRQRAINEIEALGGKVITNPDGIYSIESRKPMRM
;
A
#
# COMPACT_ATOMS: atom_id res chain seq x y z
N MET A 1 -4.88 -48.17 31.58
CA MET A 1 -3.60 -47.45 31.37
C MET A 1 -2.84 -47.84 30.10
N PHE A 2 -3.01 -49.03 29.50
CA PHE A 2 -2.25 -49.43 28.30
C PHE A 2 -2.72 -48.84 26.94
N ALA A 3 -3.93 -48.26 26.85
CA ALA A 3 -4.44 -47.68 25.60
C ALA A 3 -3.90 -46.26 25.31
N LEU A 4 -3.66 -45.47 26.36
CA LEU A 4 -3.11 -44.10 26.27
C LEU A 4 -1.65 -44.07 25.78
N SER A 5 -0.83 -45.06 26.15
CA SER A 5 0.57 -45.14 25.68
C SER A 5 0.68 -45.55 24.22
N ARG A 6 -0.26 -46.36 23.70
CA ARG A 6 -0.30 -46.74 22.29
C ARG A 6 -0.70 -45.57 21.39
N GLN A 7 -1.66 -44.76 21.81
CA GLN A 7 -2.06 -43.56 21.08
C GLN A 7 -0.93 -42.52 21.02
N SER A 8 -0.26 -42.24 22.15
CA SER A 8 0.86 -41.29 22.16
C SER A 8 2.05 -41.76 21.34
N VAL A 9 2.39 -43.06 21.36
CA VAL A 9 3.44 -43.64 20.50
C VAL A 9 3.07 -43.54 19.02
N SER A 10 1.81 -43.83 18.67
CA SER A 10 1.36 -43.73 17.27
C SER A 10 1.33 -42.30 16.74
N ALA A 11 0.94 -41.32 17.57
CA ALA A 11 0.94 -39.91 17.20
C ALA A 11 2.36 -39.36 17.01
N SER A 12 3.30 -39.73 17.89
CA SER A 12 4.71 -39.36 17.74
C SER A 12 5.33 -39.98 16.50
N PHE A 13 4.99 -41.23 16.18
CA PHE A 13 5.48 -41.90 14.97
C PHE A 13 4.93 -41.25 13.69
N ALA A 14 3.64 -40.89 13.68
CA ALA A 14 3.03 -40.15 12.57
C ALA A 14 3.67 -38.77 12.39
N ALA A 15 3.93 -38.03 13.48
CA ALA A 15 4.60 -36.73 13.42
C ALA A 15 6.04 -36.85 12.87
N CYS A 16 6.80 -37.86 13.29
CA CYS A 16 8.13 -38.13 12.75
C CYS A 16 8.10 -38.49 11.26
N LEU A 17 7.13 -39.31 10.83
CA LEU A 17 6.93 -39.64 9.41
C LEU A 17 6.57 -38.40 8.58
N CYS A 18 5.74 -37.49 9.10
CA CYS A 18 5.43 -36.23 8.44
C CYS A 18 6.67 -35.34 8.34
N MET A 19 7.48 -35.21 9.40
CA MET A 19 8.72 -34.43 9.36
C MET A 19 9.73 -35.01 8.37
N LEU A 20 9.88 -36.34 8.33
CA LEU A 20 10.74 -37.02 7.36
C LEU A 20 10.23 -36.86 5.93
N GLY A 21 8.91 -36.94 5.71
CA GLY A 21 8.30 -36.71 4.41
C GLY A 21 8.53 -35.28 3.91
N VAL A 22 8.34 -34.28 4.78
CA VAL A 22 8.65 -32.88 4.46
C VAL A 22 10.14 -32.70 4.17
N GLY A 23 11.02 -33.24 5.01
CA GLY A 23 12.47 -33.18 4.80
C GLY A 23 12.90 -33.80 3.47
N TRP A 24 12.36 -34.96 3.12
CA TRP A 24 12.70 -35.67 1.89
C TRP A 24 12.18 -34.95 0.63
N LEU A 25 11.01 -34.32 0.71
CA LEU A 25 10.46 -33.50 -0.38
C LEU A 25 11.21 -32.16 -0.54
N GLN A 26 11.72 -31.59 0.55
CA GLN A 26 12.46 -30.32 0.55
C GLN A 26 13.92 -30.48 0.14
N PHE A 27 14.54 -31.64 0.39
CA PHE A 27 15.94 -31.94 0.07
C PHE A 27 16.34 -31.70 -1.41
N PRO A 28 15.61 -32.20 -2.42
CA PRO A 28 15.96 -31.97 -3.82
C PRO A 28 15.73 -30.52 -4.27
N ILE A 29 14.93 -29.73 -3.54
CA ILE A 29 14.72 -28.30 -3.80
C ILE A 29 15.94 -27.50 -3.32
N MET A 30 16.48 -27.84 -2.14
CA MET A 30 17.69 -27.20 -1.60
C MET A 30 18.92 -27.45 -2.49
N GLN A 31 19.06 -28.65 -3.05
CA GLN A 31 20.20 -28.99 -3.92
C GLN A 31 20.18 -28.29 -5.28
N LYS A 32 19.05 -27.69 -5.67
CA LYS A 32 18.87 -27.09 -6.99
C LYS A 32 19.08 -25.59 -7.03
N LEU A 33 19.53 -24.93 -5.95
CA LEU A 33 19.77 -23.48 -5.93
C LEU A 33 21.06 -23.12 -6.70
N PRO A 34 21.00 -22.59 -7.93
CA PRO A 34 22.17 -22.16 -8.66
C PRO A 34 22.33 -20.65 -8.46
N HIS A 35 23.42 -20.23 -7.82
CA HIS A 35 23.80 -18.82 -7.77
C HIS A 35 24.16 -18.32 -9.17
N THR A 36 23.19 -17.75 -9.88
CA THR A 36 23.42 -17.01 -11.13
C THR A 36 22.43 -15.83 -11.22
N ASN A 37 22.91 -14.66 -11.64
CA ASN A 37 22.11 -13.41 -11.60
C ASN A 37 20.85 -13.43 -12.49
N LYS A 38 20.78 -14.30 -13.52
CA LYS A 38 19.57 -14.50 -14.33
C LYS A 38 18.52 -15.39 -13.66
N THR A 39 18.94 -16.40 -12.88
CA THR A 39 18.01 -17.21 -12.09
C THR A 39 17.37 -16.39 -10.98
N ALA A 40 18.12 -15.46 -10.37
CA ALA A 40 17.61 -14.58 -9.32
C ALA A 40 16.46 -13.67 -9.79
N SER A 41 16.53 -13.06 -10.97
CA SER A 41 15.44 -12.20 -11.48
C SER A 41 14.18 -13.01 -11.84
N LEU A 42 14.35 -14.18 -12.43
CA LEU A 42 13.26 -15.13 -12.71
C LEU A 42 12.60 -15.64 -11.43
N GLU A 43 13.39 -15.88 -10.38
CA GLU A 43 12.91 -16.31 -9.07
C GLU A 43 12.11 -15.20 -8.37
N ILE A 44 12.61 -13.96 -8.38
CA ILE A 44 11.87 -12.79 -7.86
C ILE A 44 10.52 -12.65 -8.57
N GLN A 45 10.52 -12.73 -9.91
CA GLN A 45 9.28 -12.62 -10.68
C GLN A 45 8.29 -13.74 -10.34
N ARG A 46 8.77 -14.98 -10.21
CA ARG A 46 7.94 -16.12 -9.77
C ARG A 46 7.35 -15.90 -8.38
N THR A 47 8.12 -15.33 -7.44
CA THR A 47 7.62 -15.00 -6.10
C THR A 47 6.49 -13.97 -6.18
N ILE A 48 6.68 -12.89 -6.95
CA ILE A 48 5.65 -11.88 -7.17
C ILE A 48 4.39 -12.50 -7.81
N ASP A 49 4.56 -13.32 -8.84
CA ASP A 49 3.43 -13.92 -9.56
C ASP A 49 2.68 -14.95 -8.71
N SER A 50 3.41 -15.76 -7.93
CA SER A 50 2.83 -16.67 -6.96
C SER A 50 2.01 -15.92 -5.91
N GLU A 51 2.54 -14.80 -5.39
CA GLU A 51 1.82 -13.98 -4.44
C GLU A 51 0.57 -13.34 -5.05
N LYS A 52 0.62 -12.88 -6.31
CA LYS A 52 -0.57 -12.41 -7.03
C LYS A 52 -1.64 -13.48 -7.14
N VAL A 53 -1.25 -14.72 -7.45
CA VAL A 53 -2.18 -15.86 -7.51
C VAL A 53 -2.79 -16.11 -6.14
N ARG A 54 -1.99 -16.09 -5.07
CA ARG A 54 -2.46 -16.23 -3.68
C ARG A 54 -3.45 -15.13 -3.29
N LEU A 55 -3.14 -13.87 -3.58
CA LEU A 55 -4.02 -12.74 -3.32
C LEU A 55 -5.33 -12.83 -4.12
N ASN A 56 -5.27 -13.23 -5.39
CA ASN A 56 -6.45 -13.46 -6.21
C ASN A 56 -7.34 -14.60 -5.67
N LEU A 57 -6.75 -15.64 -5.06
CA LEU A 57 -7.50 -16.66 -4.35
C LEU A 57 -8.18 -16.08 -3.10
N PHE A 58 -7.46 -15.34 -2.27
CA PHE A 58 -8.03 -14.64 -1.10
C PHE A 58 -9.09 -13.61 -1.49
N LYS A 59 -9.06 -13.07 -2.70
CA LYS A 59 -10.10 -12.20 -3.24
C LYS A 59 -11.42 -12.94 -3.53
N LYS A 60 -11.33 -14.17 -4.06
CA LYS A 60 -12.48 -14.89 -4.64
C LYS A 60 -13.04 -16.01 -3.78
N MET A 61 -12.27 -16.55 -2.83
CA MET A 61 -12.69 -17.69 -2.03
C MET A 61 -13.96 -17.39 -1.20
N PRO A 62 -14.84 -18.37 -0.95
CA PRO A 62 -15.95 -18.17 -0.03
C PRO A 62 -15.40 -17.88 1.38
N SER A 63 -15.96 -16.86 2.06
CA SER A 63 -15.56 -16.51 3.42
C SER A 63 -16.43 -17.15 4.50
N PHE A 64 -17.58 -17.71 4.11
CA PHE A 64 -18.57 -18.30 5.04
C PHE A 64 -18.95 -17.35 6.19
N GLY A 65 -19.00 -16.04 5.93
CA GLY A 65 -19.31 -15.00 6.91
C GLY A 65 -18.10 -14.33 7.56
N TYR A 66 -16.89 -14.85 7.36
CA TYR A 66 -15.67 -14.38 8.02
C TYR A 66 -14.79 -13.47 7.12
N ASN A 67 -15.40 -12.50 6.43
CA ASN A 67 -14.65 -11.64 5.53
C ASN A 67 -13.56 -10.82 6.26
N ASN A 68 -13.86 -10.28 7.44
CA ASN A 68 -12.93 -9.54 8.27
C ASN A 68 -11.70 -10.38 8.68
N MET A 69 -11.87 -11.69 8.92
CA MET A 69 -10.75 -12.58 9.24
C MET A 69 -9.78 -12.70 8.06
N ILE A 70 -10.30 -12.83 6.83
CA ILE A 70 -9.48 -12.85 5.62
C ILE A 70 -8.78 -11.50 5.45
N ALA A 71 -9.50 -10.38 5.61
CA ALA A 71 -8.92 -9.04 5.52
C ALA A 71 -7.76 -8.84 6.52
N ASN A 72 -7.97 -9.20 7.79
CA ASN A 72 -6.95 -9.14 8.84
C ASN A 72 -5.73 -9.98 8.50
N TRP A 73 -5.94 -11.21 8.03
CA TRP A 73 -4.86 -12.10 7.63
C TRP A 73 -4.04 -11.49 6.49
N VAL A 74 -4.71 -11.00 5.44
CA VAL A 74 -4.06 -10.37 4.29
C VAL A 74 -3.33 -9.10 4.71
N TYR A 75 -3.87 -8.33 5.66
CA TYR A 75 -3.20 -7.16 6.22
C TYR A 75 -1.89 -7.52 6.95
N LEU A 76 -1.87 -8.60 7.74
CA LEU A 76 -0.64 -9.06 8.37
C LEU A 76 0.42 -9.49 7.34
N ASN A 77 0.00 -10.14 6.26
CA ASN A 77 0.91 -10.46 5.14
C ASN A 77 1.43 -9.18 4.46
N PHE A 78 0.58 -8.16 4.30
CA PHE A 78 1.02 -6.86 3.78
C PHE A 78 2.07 -6.21 4.69
N VAL A 79 1.87 -6.23 6.02
CA VAL A 79 2.85 -5.67 6.98
C VAL A 79 4.21 -6.36 6.83
N GLN A 80 4.24 -7.68 6.66
CA GLN A 80 5.47 -8.44 6.40
C GLN A 80 6.08 -8.07 5.05
N TYR A 81 5.28 -8.06 3.98
CA TYR A 81 5.71 -7.68 2.64
C TYR A 81 6.32 -6.26 2.59
N PHE A 82 5.69 -5.30 3.27
CA PHE A 82 6.12 -3.91 3.27
C PHE A 82 7.32 -3.66 4.18
N GLY A 83 7.40 -4.39 5.32
CA GLY A 83 8.43 -4.20 6.35
C GLY A 83 9.71 -5.01 6.14
N ASP A 84 9.72 -6.02 5.26
CA ASP A 84 10.92 -6.77 4.91
C ASP A 84 11.74 -6.00 3.87
N ASP A 85 12.62 -5.11 4.34
CA ASP A 85 13.45 -4.26 3.48
C ASP A 85 14.31 -5.07 2.49
N GLU A 86 14.85 -6.22 2.88
CA GLU A 86 15.70 -7.06 2.04
C GLU A 86 14.91 -7.72 0.90
N ALA A 87 13.74 -8.29 1.22
CA ALA A 87 12.85 -8.87 0.23
C ALA A 87 12.26 -7.80 -0.69
N ARG A 88 11.90 -6.64 -0.14
CA ARG A 88 11.30 -5.52 -0.85
C ARG A 88 12.28 -4.79 -1.77
N ALA A 89 13.56 -4.74 -1.42
CA ALA A 89 14.60 -4.25 -2.33
C ALA A 89 14.65 -5.05 -3.65
N LYS A 90 14.18 -6.30 -3.62
CA LYS A 90 14.11 -7.19 -4.79
C LYS A 90 12.73 -7.16 -5.46
N THR A 91 11.65 -7.19 -4.68
CA THR A 91 10.27 -7.32 -5.18
C THR A 91 9.56 -5.99 -5.48
N GLY A 92 10.08 -4.88 -4.94
CA GLY A 92 9.47 -3.55 -5.03
C GLY A 92 8.14 -3.47 -4.30
N TYR A 93 7.30 -2.50 -4.67
CA TYR A 93 5.97 -2.25 -4.08
C TYR A 93 4.81 -2.65 -4.98
N SER A 94 5.11 -3.36 -6.08
CA SER A 94 4.12 -3.66 -7.13
C SER A 94 2.92 -4.49 -6.67
N LEU A 95 2.97 -5.11 -5.48
CA LEU A 95 1.88 -5.88 -4.87
C LEU A 95 1.02 -5.07 -3.89
N SER A 96 1.43 -3.87 -3.50
CA SER A 96 0.68 -3.03 -2.56
C SER A 96 -0.79 -2.82 -2.97
N PRO A 97 -1.11 -2.47 -4.23
CA PRO A 97 -2.52 -2.35 -4.62
C PRO A 97 -3.30 -3.66 -4.59
N GLU A 98 -2.66 -4.81 -4.80
CA GLU A 98 -3.27 -6.14 -4.76
C GLU A 98 -3.67 -6.50 -3.32
N TYR A 99 -2.78 -6.25 -2.36
CA TYR A 99 -3.12 -6.36 -0.94
C TYR A 99 -4.30 -5.44 -0.59
N PHE A 100 -4.24 -4.18 -1.04
CA PHE A 100 -5.26 -3.19 -0.74
C PHE A 100 -6.64 -3.60 -1.27
N GLU A 101 -6.67 -4.09 -2.52
CA GLU A 101 -7.88 -4.54 -3.17
C GLU A 101 -8.52 -5.73 -2.44
N VAL A 102 -7.72 -6.74 -2.06
CA VAL A 102 -8.25 -7.90 -1.32
C VAL A 102 -8.83 -7.46 0.03
N ILE A 103 -8.11 -6.63 0.77
CA ILE A 103 -8.56 -6.17 2.10
C ILE A 103 -9.88 -5.41 1.98
N LEU A 104 -9.97 -4.43 1.07
CA LEU A 104 -11.17 -3.60 0.94
C LEU A 104 -12.36 -4.32 0.29
N GLU A 105 -12.13 -5.32 -0.55
CA GLU A 105 -13.23 -6.15 -1.06
C GLU A 105 -13.82 -7.07 0.00
N ARG A 106 -13.01 -7.48 0.98
CA ARG A 106 -13.45 -8.31 2.10
C ARG A 106 -14.05 -7.46 3.22
N ASP A 107 -13.34 -6.43 3.63
CA ASP A 107 -13.73 -5.54 4.71
C ASP A 107 -13.45 -4.09 4.34
N PRO A 108 -14.39 -3.40 3.66
CA PRO A 108 -14.22 -1.98 3.34
C PRO A 108 -14.20 -1.09 4.60
N ARG A 109 -14.57 -1.61 5.77
CA ARG A 109 -14.55 -0.88 7.05
C ARG A 109 -13.22 -1.01 7.78
N PHE A 110 -12.22 -1.64 7.17
CA PHE A 110 -10.90 -1.82 7.76
C PHE A 110 -10.04 -0.53 7.70
N ILE A 111 -10.32 0.42 8.60
CA ILE A 111 -9.68 1.76 8.63
C ILE A 111 -8.14 1.74 8.56
N PRO A 112 -7.40 0.85 9.26
CA PRO A 112 -5.95 0.85 9.21
C PRO A 112 -5.34 0.63 7.81
N ALA A 113 -6.06 -0.07 6.92
CA ALA A 113 -5.60 -0.26 5.55
C ALA A 113 -5.57 1.06 4.77
N TYR A 114 -6.52 1.97 4.98
CA TYR A 114 -6.57 3.20 4.19
C TYR A 114 -5.37 4.11 4.44
N LEU A 115 -4.78 4.14 5.64
CA LEU A 115 -3.56 4.91 5.83
C LEU A 115 -2.36 4.21 5.19
N SER A 116 -2.15 2.96 5.59
CA SER A 116 -0.94 2.19 5.27
C SER A 116 -0.88 1.81 3.79
N LEU A 117 -1.96 1.26 3.25
CA LEU A 117 -2.01 0.77 1.87
C LEU A 117 -2.31 1.88 0.85
N SER A 118 -3.00 2.96 1.22
CA SER A 118 -3.08 4.14 0.35
C SER A 118 -1.68 4.69 0.14
N THR A 119 -0.93 4.95 1.22
CA THR A 119 0.47 5.43 1.14
C THR A 119 1.34 4.43 0.38
N SER A 120 1.26 3.14 0.71
CA SER A 120 2.04 2.11 0.02
C SER A 120 1.72 2.04 -1.48
N THR A 121 0.47 2.26 -1.88
CA THR A 121 0.02 2.18 -3.28
C THR A 121 0.26 3.48 -4.04
N SER A 122 -0.04 4.64 -3.47
CA SER A 122 0.08 5.92 -4.16
C SER A 122 1.53 6.39 -4.22
N MET A 123 2.21 6.35 -3.08
CA MET A 123 3.56 6.87 -2.93
C MET A 123 4.62 5.84 -3.35
N TYR A 124 4.68 4.70 -2.65
CA TYR A 124 5.75 3.72 -2.91
C TYR A 124 5.51 2.88 -4.18
N ALA A 125 4.25 2.54 -4.44
CA ALA A 125 3.67 2.08 -5.69
C ALA A 125 3.93 2.96 -6.92
N GLY A 126 3.94 4.27 -6.70
CA GLY A 126 3.66 5.23 -7.76
C GLY A 126 2.34 4.93 -8.48
N MET A 127 1.30 4.45 -7.80
CA MET A 127 -0.01 4.10 -8.40
C MET A 127 -1.19 4.85 -7.73
N PRO A 128 -1.15 6.20 -7.64
CA PRO A 128 -2.19 6.99 -6.97
C PRO A 128 -3.59 6.80 -7.58
N GLU A 129 -3.71 6.57 -8.90
CA GLU A 129 -5.00 6.31 -9.54
C GLU A 129 -5.65 5.03 -9.02
N ARG A 130 -4.84 4.00 -8.77
CA ARG A 130 -5.33 2.71 -8.26
C ARG A 130 -5.71 2.82 -6.78
N SER A 131 -4.91 3.55 -5.99
CA SER A 131 -5.24 3.89 -4.60
C SER A 131 -6.60 4.56 -4.49
N ILE A 132 -6.81 5.66 -5.24
CA ILE A 132 -8.06 6.43 -5.22
C ILE A 132 -9.23 5.57 -5.68
N LYS A 133 -9.09 4.83 -6.78
CA LYS A 133 -10.17 3.96 -7.29
C LYS A 133 -10.63 2.90 -6.27
N LEU A 134 -9.68 2.30 -5.56
CA LEU A 134 -9.99 1.32 -4.50
C LEU A 134 -10.69 1.99 -3.32
N THR A 135 -10.17 3.13 -2.87
CA THR A 135 -10.77 3.94 -1.80
C THR A 135 -12.19 4.40 -2.16
N GLU A 136 -12.42 4.90 -3.37
CA GLU A 136 -13.75 5.33 -3.84
C GLU A 136 -14.76 4.17 -3.88
N LYS A 137 -14.33 2.98 -4.29
CA LYS A 137 -15.19 1.79 -4.26
C LYS A 137 -15.62 1.46 -2.82
N ALA A 138 -14.68 1.54 -1.89
CA ALA A 138 -14.91 1.15 -0.50
C ALA A 138 -15.65 2.22 0.33
N LEU A 139 -15.48 3.51 -0.01
CA LEU A 139 -16.20 4.65 0.58
C LEU A 139 -17.72 4.51 0.48
N LYS A 140 -18.25 3.79 -0.51
CA LYS A 140 -19.68 3.48 -0.65
C LYS A 140 -20.27 2.69 0.52
N SER A 141 -19.42 2.01 1.29
CA SER A 141 -19.80 1.20 2.45
C SER A 141 -19.54 1.92 3.79
N LEU A 142 -19.04 3.16 3.73
CA LEU A 142 -18.69 3.97 4.89
C LEU A 142 -19.70 5.09 5.09
N SER A 143 -19.76 5.58 6.32
CA SER A 143 -20.54 6.75 6.72
C SER A 143 -19.75 7.53 7.77
N PRO A 144 -20.19 8.74 8.15
CA PRO A 144 -19.54 9.50 9.22
C PRO A 144 -19.35 8.70 10.51
N TRP A 145 -20.30 7.80 10.83
CA TRP A 145 -20.37 7.05 12.09
C TRP A 145 -19.86 5.61 12.01
N VAL A 146 -19.84 5.02 10.80
CA VAL A 146 -19.58 3.59 10.62
C VAL A 146 -18.55 3.34 9.53
N PRO A 147 -17.38 2.76 9.88
CA PRO A 147 -16.84 2.66 11.24
C PRO A 147 -16.47 4.05 11.79
N GLU A 148 -16.16 4.13 13.08
CA GLU A 148 -15.56 5.34 13.65
C GLU A 148 -14.32 5.75 12.84
N LYS A 149 -14.01 7.05 12.87
CA LYS A 149 -12.83 7.61 12.19
C LYS A 149 -12.84 7.53 10.66
N SER A 150 -13.98 7.22 10.04
CA SER A 150 -14.11 7.18 8.58
C SER A 150 -13.78 8.51 7.87
N TYR A 151 -13.84 9.63 8.57
CA TYR A 151 -13.40 10.93 8.05
C TYR A 151 -11.92 10.94 7.62
N TYR A 152 -11.06 10.09 8.19
CA TYR A 152 -9.67 9.98 7.73
C TYR A 152 -9.54 9.37 6.34
N VAL A 153 -10.47 8.51 5.93
CA VAL A 153 -10.45 7.89 4.60
C VAL A 153 -10.54 8.96 3.50
N TRP A 154 -11.42 9.94 3.70
CA TRP A 154 -11.53 11.12 2.84
C TRP A 154 -10.26 11.97 2.84
N ARG A 155 -9.63 12.15 4.01
CA ARG A 155 -8.34 12.88 4.08
C ARG A 155 -7.25 12.20 3.29
N TYR A 156 -7.12 10.87 3.39
CA TYR A 156 -6.12 10.11 2.64
C TYR A 156 -6.37 10.17 1.13
N LYS A 157 -7.63 10.04 0.70
CA LYS A 157 -8.02 10.27 -0.70
C LYS A 157 -7.64 11.68 -1.18
N GLY A 158 -7.96 12.71 -0.40
CA GLY A 158 -7.63 14.11 -0.75
C GLY A 158 -6.13 14.37 -0.85
N ILE A 159 -5.32 13.75 0.01
CA ILE A 159 -3.85 13.79 -0.08
C ILE A 159 -3.37 13.18 -1.40
N ASP A 160 -3.86 11.99 -1.76
CA ASP A 160 -3.46 11.32 -3.00
C ASP A 160 -3.86 12.14 -4.25
N GLU A 161 -5.07 12.70 -4.24
CA GLU A 161 -5.59 13.56 -5.32
C GLU A 161 -4.74 14.83 -5.50
N LEU A 162 -4.39 15.48 -4.40
CA LEU A 162 -3.63 16.73 -4.41
C LEU A 162 -2.17 16.51 -4.80
N LEU A 163 -1.47 15.64 -4.06
CA LEU A 163 -0.01 15.55 -4.11
C LEU A 163 0.48 14.79 -5.34
N PHE A 164 -0.22 13.72 -5.73
CA PHE A 164 0.25 12.87 -6.82
C PHE A 164 -0.47 13.19 -8.13
N LEU A 165 -1.80 13.35 -8.11
CA LEU A 165 -2.56 13.63 -9.34
C LEU A 165 -2.72 15.12 -9.68
N GLY A 166 -2.50 16.03 -8.72
CA GLY A 166 -2.73 17.46 -8.92
C GLY A 166 -4.20 17.82 -9.18
N LYS A 167 -5.13 16.97 -8.73
CA LYS A 167 -6.58 17.14 -8.88
C LYS A 167 -7.13 17.94 -7.70
N SER A 168 -6.71 19.19 -7.61
CA SER A 168 -6.90 19.99 -6.40
C SER A 168 -8.36 20.35 -6.10
N SER A 169 -9.22 20.44 -7.12
CA SER A 169 -10.67 20.56 -6.91
C SER A 169 -11.24 19.30 -6.26
N MET A 170 -10.86 18.11 -6.73
CA MET A 170 -11.31 16.85 -6.12
C MET A 170 -10.75 16.70 -4.71
N ALA A 171 -9.50 17.10 -4.49
CA ALA A 171 -8.90 17.12 -3.16
C ALA A 171 -9.65 18.07 -2.21
N GLN A 172 -10.03 19.26 -2.68
CA GLN A 172 -10.86 20.19 -1.92
C GLN A 172 -12.16 19.49 -1.49
N ASP A 173 -12.91 18.90 -2.43
CA ASP A 173 -14.15 18.18 -2.13
C ASP A 173 -13.93 17.07 -1.09
N SER A 174 -12.86 16.28 -1.26
CA SER A 174 -12.48 15.24 -0.29
C SER A 174 -12.20 15.82 1.12
N PHE A 175 -11.51 16.96 1.22
CA PHE A 175 -11.26 17.61 2.51
C PHE A 175 -12.51 18.28 3.11
N GLU A 176 -13.42 18.79 2.30
CA GLU A 176 -14.72 19.30 2.76
C GLU A 176 -15.57 18.17 3.35
N ILE A 177 -15.68 17.03 2.66
CA ILE A 177 -16.40 15.86 3.18
C ILE A 177 -15.73 15.32 4.45
N ALA A 178 -14.39 15.29 4.49
CA ALA A 178 -13.67 14.91 5.70
C ALA A 178 -13.99 15.84 6.89
N ALA A 179 -14.07 17.15 6.63
CA ALA A 179 -14.41 18.13 7.65
C ALA A 179 -15.84 17.94 8.16
N ASP A 180 -16.79 17.77 7.24
CA ASP A 180 -18.19 17.49 7.54
C ASP A 180 -18.33 16.21 8.38
N TRP A 181 -17.77 15.09 7.92
CA TRP A 181 -17.85 13.81 8.61
C TRP A 181 -17.22 13.86 10.01
N ALA A 182 -16.08 14.54 10.16
CA ALA A 182 -15.43 14.70 11.46
C ALA A 182 -16.24 15.60 12.41
N SER A 183 -16.93 16.62 11.88
CA SER A 183 -17.74 17.55 12.69
C SER A 183 -18.96 16.90 13.35
N GLN A 184 -19.36 15.72 12.88
CA GLN A 184 -20.46 14.95 13.48
C GLN A 184 -20.06 14.32 14.82
N HIS A 185 -18.77 14.23 15.13
CA HIS A 185 -18.26 13.65 16.38
C HIS A 185 -17.88 14.72 17.41
N THR A 186 -17.87 14.35 18.69
CA THR A 186 -17.67 15.30 19.80
C THR A 186 -16.30 15.22 20.47
N ASP A 187 -15.52 14.19 20.17
CA ASP A 187 -14.19 13.98 20.75
C ASP A 187 -13.16 15.00 20.23
N GLN A 188 -12.01 15.09 20.90
CA GLN A 188 -11.01 16.11 20.56
C GLN A 188 -10.29 15.81 19.24
N GLU A 189 -10.09 14.54 18.90
CA GLU A 189 -9.40 14.12 17.68
C GLU A 189 -10.23 14.48 16.46
N SER A 190 -11.54 14.22 16.48
CA SER A 190 -12.46 14.58 15.40
C SER A 190 -12.58 16.09 15.23
N LYS A 191 -12.66 16.89 16.30
CA LYS A 191 -12.62 18.36 16.22
C LYS A 191 -11.35 18.87 15.53
N GLN A 192 -10.20 18.29 15.86
CA GLN A 192 -8.95 18.64 15.21
C GLN A 192 -8.96 18.25 13.74
N ALA A 193 -9.42 17.03 13.42
CA ALA A 193 -9.53 16.56 12.04
C ALA A 193 -10.48 17.43 11.20
N ALA A 194 -11.61 17.87 11.77
CA ALA A 194 -12.55 18.78 11.14
C ALA A 194 -11.89 20.13 10.83
N SER A 195 -11.27 20.75 11.83
CA SER A 195 -10.59 22.05 11.71
C SER A 195 -9.46 22.02 10.67
N VAL A 196 -8.60 21.00 10.71
CA VAL A 196 -7.49 20.86 9.76
C VAL A 196 -8.01 20.65 8.34
N SER A 197 -8.99 19.75 8.16
CA SER A 197 -9.51 19.46 6.82
C SER A 197 -10.24 20.66 6.22
N GLN A 198 -11.03 21.39 7.01
CA GLN A 198 -11.69 22.63 6.58
C GLN A 198 -10.68 23.69 6.12
N LYS A 199 -9.62 23.93 6.92
CA LYS A 199 -8.56 24.88 6.54
C LYS A 199 -7.84 24.47 5.26
N THR A 200 -7.62 23.17 5.05
CA THR A 200 -7.03 22.66 3.81
C THR A 200 -7.96 22.89 2.62
N ALA A 201 -9.26 22.61 2.74
CA ALA A 201 -10.23 22.89 1.69
C ALA A 201 -10.28 24.39 1.33
N GLU A 202 -10.33 25.27 2.33
CA GLU A 202 -10.32 26.73 2.13
C GLU A 202 -9.03 27.24 1.47
N PHE A 203 -7.89 26.64 1.83
CA PHE A 203 -6.62 26.93 1.18
C PHE A 203 -6.66 26.52 -0.30
N LEU A 204 -7.14 25.32 -0.62
CA LEU A 204 -7.24 24.82 -1.99
C LEU A 204 -8.20 25.64 -2.85
N LYS A 205 -9.28 26.17 -2.26
CA LYS A 205 -10.20 27.09 -2.94
C LYS A 205 -9.49 28.37 -3.44
N LYS A 206 -8.49 28.86 -2.72
CA LYS A 206 -7.75 30.09 -3.04
C LYS A 206 -6.48 29.83 -3.85
N ASN A 207 -5.81 28.73 -3.58
CA ASN A 207 -4.56 28.34 -4.22
C ASN A 207 -4.58 26.84 -4.53
N PRO A 208 -5.26 26.44 -5.62
CA PRO A 208 -5.54 25.03 -5.88
C PRO A 208 -4.25 24.25 -6.14
N ASN A 209 -3.29 24.81 -6.89
CA ASN A 209 -2.22 24.00 -7.49
C ASN A 209 -0.83 24.38 -7.01
N SER A 210 -0.34 23.73 -5.95
CA SER A 210 1.07 23.84 -5.55
C SER A 210 1.96 22.89 -6.35
N LYS A 211 2.53 23.37 -7.47
CA LYS A 211 3.53 22.62 -8.25
C LYS A 211 4.72 22.19 -7.38
N LEU A 212 5.16 23.06 -6.47
CA LEU A 212 6.26 22.79 -5.56
C LEU A 212 5.95 21.62 -4.60
N ALA A 213 4.73 21.57 -4.05
CA ALA A 213 4.32 20.45 -3.19
C ALA A 213 4.33 19.13 -3.96
N ARG A 214 3.79 19.11 -5.19
CA ARG A 214 3.80 17.91 -6.04
C ARG A 214 5.21 17.47 -6.40
N ILE A 215 6.09 18.41 -6.78
CA ILE A 215 7.50 18.11 -7.04
C ILE A 215 8.16 17.50 -5.79
N ALA A 216 7.93 18.08 -4.60
CA ALA A 216 8.46 17.54 -3.35
C ALA A 216 7.93 16.13 -3.06
N SER A 217 6.63 15.87 -3.30
CA SER A 217 6.03 14.55 -3.12
C SER A 217 6.63 13.49 -4.05
N TRP A 218 6.82 13.79 -5.33
CA TRP A 218 7.48 12.87 -6.27
C TRP A 218 8.98 12.71 -5.99
N THR A 219 9.64 13.76 -5.48
CA THR A 219 11.04 13.70 -5.04
C THR A 219 11.22 12.73 -3.88
N MET A 220 10.30 12.75 -2.92
CA MET A 220 10.30 11.82 -1.80
C MET A 220 10.20 10.36 -2.29
N ILE A 221 9.45 10.09 -3.35
CA ILE A 221 9.38 8.76 -3.98
C ILE A 221 10.73 8.38 -4.61
N LEU A 222 11.36 9.30 -5.36
CA LEU A 222 12.66 9.05 -6.00
C LEU A 222 13.76 8.70 -5.01
N ASN A 223 13.75 9.33 -3.84
CA ASN A 223 14.74 9.11 -2.80
C ASN A 223 14.45 7.90 -1.90
N ASN A 224 13.32 7.21 -2.12
CA ASN A 224 13.04 5.92 -1.51
C ASN A 224 13.55 4.75 -2.38
N GLN A 225 13.71 3.57 -1.77
CA GLN A 225 14.08 2.35 -2.48
C GLN A 225 12.91 1.80 -3.30
N VAL A 226 12.67 2.38 -4.48
CA VAL A 226 11.59 1.99 -5.41
C VAL A 226 12.13 1.23 -6.64
N ASP A 227 11.25 0.47 -7.29
CA ASP A 227 11.59 -0.24 -8.53
C ASP A 227 11.83 0.72 -9.70
N LYS A 228 12.38 0.21 -10.81
CA LYS A 228 12.73 1.01 -11.98
C LYS A 228 11.52 1.71 -12.62
N THR A 229 10.36 1.05 -12.65
CA THR A 229 9.15 1.59 -13.26
C THR A 229 8.63 2.76 -12.43
N THR A 230 8.54 2.58 -11.11
CA THR A 230 8.13 3.62 -10.17
C THR A 230 9.08 4.82 -10.21
N ARG A 231 10.40 4.56 -10.23
CA ARG A 231 11.41 5.60 -10.37
C ARG A 231 11.22 6.40 -11.66
N GLN A 232 11.08 5.73 -12.80
CA GLN A 232 10.90 6.40 -14.08
C GLN A 232 9.61 7.23 -14.09
N ARG A 233 8.52 6.71 -13.52
CA ARG A 233 7.28 7.45 -13.38
C ARG A 233 7.50 8.74 -12.58
N ALA A 234 8.15 8.67 -11.41
CA ALA A 234 8.38 9.84 -10.58
C ALA A 234 9.28 10.89 -11.29
N ILE A 235 10.29 10.47 -12.08
CA ILE A 235 11.07 11.38 -12.94
C ILE A 235 10.16 12.10 -13.93
N ASN A 236 9.35 11.34 -14.68
CA ASN A 236 8.45 11.89 -15.69
C ASN A 236 7.46 12.91 -15.10
N GLU A 237 6.92 12.63 -13.91
CA GLU A 237 5.99 13.51 -13.20
C GLU A 237 6.68 14.82 -12.74
N ILE A 238 7.90 14.74 -12.21
CA ILE A 238 8.69 15.94 -11.84
C ILE A 238 9.01 16.78 -13.06
N GLU A 239 9.41 16.16 -14.17
CA GLU A 239 9.72 16.83 -15.42
C GLU A 239 8.50 17.50 -16.05
N ALA A 240 7.34 16.82 -16.02
CA ALA A 240 6.06 17.39 -16.45
C ALA A 240 5.64 18.61 -15.61
N LEU A 241 6.07 18.66 -14.34
CA LEU A 241 5.85 19.80 -13.45
C LEU A 241 6.86 20.94 -13.65
N GLY A 242 7.85 20.76 -14.52
CA GLY A 242 8.91 21.74 -14.84
C GLY A 242 10.13 21.67 -13.93
N GLY A 243 10.25 20.62 -13.10
CA GLY A 243 11.49 20.30 -12.41
C GLY A 243 12.46 19.57 -13.33
N LYS A 244 13.76 19.67 -13.07
CA LYS A 244 14.79 18.86 -13.74
C LYS A 244 15.42 17.95 -12.71
N VAL A 245 15.33 16.64 -12.92
CA VAL A 245 15.93 15.64 -12.04
C VAL A 245 17.42 15.54 -12.34
N ILE A 246 18.23 15.62 -11.28
CA ILE A 246 19.68 15.48 -11.35
C ILE A 246 20.08 14.35 -10.42
N THR A 247 20.78 13.37 -10.96
CA THR A 247 21.39 12.31 -10.15
C THR A 247 22.71 12.83 -9.61
N ASN A 248 22.80 12.96 -8.28
CA ASN A 248 24.02 13.37 -7.62
C ASN A 248 25.03 12.19 -7.57
N PRO A 249 26.32 12.47 -7.31
CA PRO A 249 27.35 11.42 -7.19
C PRO A 249 27.10 10.41 -6.07
N ASP A 250 26.34 10.78 -5.04
CA ASP A 250 25.94 9.93 -3.91
C ASP A 250 24.73 9.02 -4.23
N GLY A 251 24.16 9.13 -5.44
CA GLY A 251 22.97 8.38 -5.86
C GLY A 251 21.64 8.97 -5.41
N ILE A 252 21.65 10.11 -4.71
CA ILE A 252 20.44 10.86 -4.33
C ILE A 252 19.99 11.73 -5.51
N TYR A 253 18.68 11.91 -5.67
CA TYR A 253 18.13 12.80 -6.69
C TYR A 253 17.91 14.21 -6.13
N SER A 254 18.45 15.22 -6.82
CA SER A 254 18.18 16.63 -6.59
C SER A 254 17.35 17.22 -7.73
N ILE A 255 16.65 18.33 -7.45
CA ILE A 255 15.73 18.95 -8.40
C ILE A 255 16.15 20.39 -8.63
N GLU A 256 16.53 20.70 -9.86
CA GLU A 256 16.65 22.08 -10.32
C GLU A 256 15.28 22.58 -10.77
N SER A 257 14.82 23.69 -10.18
CA SER A 257 13.66 24.40 -10.71
C SER A 257 14.11 25.26 -11.91
N ARG A 258 13.45 25.13 -13.07
CA ARG A 258 13.58 26.18 -14.08
C ARG A 258 13.00 27.46 -13.48
N LYS A 259 13.84 28.48 -13.28
CA LYS A 259 13.36 29.83 -12.96
C LYS A 259 12.27 30.19 -13.99
N PRO A 260 11.13 30.76 -13.58
CA PRO A 260 10.19 31.31 -14.55
C PRO A 260 10.94 32.32 -15.38
N MET A 261 10.92 32.13 -16.71
CA MET A 261 11.42 33.12 -17.66
C MET A 261 10.61 34.39 -17.38
N ARG A 262 11.26 35.42 -16.83
CA ARG A 262 10.64 36.74 -16.65
C ARG A 262 10.28 37.21 -18.06
N MET A 263 8.98 37.26 -18.36
CA MET A 263 8.46 38.10 -19.44
C MET A 263 8.51 39.56 -19.00
#